data_AF-A0A4R8HRI0-F1
#
_entry.id   AF-A0A4R8HRI0-F1
#
_cell.length_a   1.000
_cell.length_b   1.000
_cell.length_c   1.000
_cell.angle_alpha   90.00
_cell.angle_beta   90.00
_cell.angle_gamma   90.00
#
_symmetry.space_group_name_H-M   'P 1'
#
loop_
_entity.id
_entity.type
_entity.pdbx_description
1 polymer ?
#
loop_
_entity_poly.entity_id
_entity_poly.type
_entity_poly.pdbx_seq_one_letter_code
_entity_poly.pdbx_strand_id
1 'polypeptide(L)'
;MSRWDGLTRFIDDGCIELDSNVVERAIRPIALNRKNALFAGSDGGAENWAIVASLIETCKLNGVDPQAYMPDVLTKIVDGHLASKLDELMPWAYAAPTAPKDVA
;
A
#
# COMPACT_ATOMS: atom_id res chain seq x y z
N MET A 1 25.27 19.50 -9.26
CA MET A 1 24.98 19.12 -7.87
C MET A 1 23.75 19.89 -7.39
N SER A 2 22.52 19.45 -7.72
CA SER A 2 21.28 20.19 -7.39
C SER A 2 20.37 19.46 -6.38
N ARG A 3 20.84 18.35 -5.81
CA ARG A 3 20.04 17.48 -4.90
C ARG A 3 20.71 17.24 -3.54
N TRP A 4 21.74 18.00 -3.21
CA TRP A 4 22.52 17.82 -1.98
C TRP A 4 21.63 17.93 -0.74
N ASP A 5 20.76 18.95 -0.70
CA ASP A 5 19.82 19.20 0.40
C ASP A 5 18.90 17.99 0.68
N GLY A 6 18.51 17.23 -0.34
CA GLY A 6 17.71 16.03 -0.18
C GLY A 6 18.53 14.84 0.35
N LEU A 7 19.78 14.71 -0.11
CA LEU A 7 20.67 13.62 0.31
C LEU A 7 21.17 13.77 1.75
N THR A 8 21.23 15.00 2.29
CA THR A 8 21.68 15.26 3.66
C THR A 8 20.54 15.38 4.68
N ARG A 9 19.27 15.25 4.26
CA ARG A 9 18.09 15.46 5.12
C ARG A 9 18.08 14.58 6.37
N PHE A 10 18.61 13.35 6.28
CA PHE A 10 18.71 12.41 7.40
C PHE A 10 19.59 12.93 8.55
N ILE A 11 20.49 13.90 8.30
CA ILE A 11 21.34 14.49 9.34
C ILE A 11 20.48 15.30 10.33
N ASP A 12 19.44 15.96 9.82
CA ASP A 12 18.56 16.83 10.61
C ASP A 12 17.26 16.13 11.06
N ASP A 13 16.88 15.02 10.42
CA ASP A 13 15.64 14.28 10.70
C ASP A 13 15.92 12.78 10.88
N GLY A 14 15.88 12.33 12.13
CA GLY A 14 16.10 10.93 12.50
C GLY A 14 14.98 9.97 12.10
N CYS A 15 13.86 10.46 11.55
CA CYS A 15 12.83 9.61 10.96
C CYS A 15 13.20 9.12 9.55
N ILE A 16 14.24 9.69 8.95
CA ILE A 16 14.71 9.36 7.60
C ILE A 16 15.91 8.42 7.73
N GLU A 17 15.78 7.24 7.15
CA GLU A 17 16.88 6.27 7.07
C GLU A 17 18.02 6.81 6.19
N LEU A 18 19.26 6.50 6.56
CA LEU A 18 20.46 6.84 5.79
C LEU A 18 20.48 6.14 4.42
N ASP A 19 19.84 4.97 4.33
CA ASP A 19 19.82 4.13 3.14
C ASP A 19 18.40 3.92 2.59
N SER A 20 18.33 3.45 1.34
CA SER A 20 17.07 3.16 0.64
C SER A 20 16.62 1.69 0.79
N ASN A 21 17.23 0.88 1.66
CA ASN A 21 16.99 -0.57 1.69
C ASN A 21 15.52 -0.91 1.94
N VAL A 22 14.83 -0.15 2.80
CA VAL A 22 13.41 -0.35 3.09
C VAL A 22 12.57 -0.16 1.82
N VAL A 23 12.81 0.95 1.12
CA VAL A 23 12.11 1.29 -0.14
C VAL A 23 12.43 0.26 -1.23
N GLU A 24 13.70 -0.12 -1.39
CA GLU A 24 14.13 -1.10 -2.37
C GLU A 24 13.51 -2.48 -2.14
N ARG A 25 13.42 -2.90 -0.87
CA ARG A 25 12.75 -4.15 -0.49
C ARG A 25 11.25 -4.09 -0.78
N ALA A 26 10.61 -2.95 -0.53
CA ALA A 26 9.19 -2.76 -0.80
C ALA A 26 8.86 -2.78 -2.30
N ILE A 27 9.70 -2.20 -3.17
CA ILE A 27 9.45 -2.18 -4.63
C ILE A 27 9.87 -3.49 -5.33
N ARG A 28 10.76 -4.29 -4.71
CA ARG A 28 11.30 -5.52 -5.31
C ARG A 28 10.23 -6.51 -5.80
N PRO A 29 9.14 -6.82 -5.07
CA PRO A 29 8.09 -7.71 -5.56
C PRO A 29 7.45 -7.23 -6.85
N ILE A 30 7.21 -5.92 -7.00
CA ILE A 30 6.64 -5.32 -8.21
C ILE A 30 7.63 -5.48 -9.38
N ALA A 31 8.92 -5.18 -9.14
CA ALA A 31 9.95 -5.31 -10.16
C ALA A 31 10.16 -6.76 -10.64
N LEU A 32 9.98 -7.74 -9.74
CA LEU A 32 10.04 -9.17 -10.06
C LEU A 32 8.78 -9.62 -10.81
N ASN A 33 7.59 -9.15 -10.40
CA ASN A 33 6.32 -9.50 -11.04
C ASN A 33 6.31 -9.16 -12.54
N ARG A 34 6.96 -8.06 -12.95
CA ARG A 34 7.12 -7.68 -14.36
C ARG A 34 7.66 -8.82 -15.25
N LYS A 35 8.52 -9.70 -14.73
CA LYS A 35 9.03 -10.86 -15.50
C LYS A 35 7.96 -11.92 -15.76
N ASN A 36 6.92 -11.96 -14.93
CA ASN A 36 5.81 -12.90 -15.00
C ASN A 36 4.57 -12.30 -15.69
N ALA A 37 4.59 -11.00 -16.04
CA ALA A 37 3.50 -10.29 -16.69
C ALA A 37 3.53 -10.48 -18.23
N LEU A 38 3.59 -11.74 -18.69
CA LEU A 38 3.78 -12.12 -20.11
C LEU A 38 2.66 -11.64 -21.05
N PHE A 39 1.50 -11.28 -20.50
CA PHE A 39 0.31 -10.85 -21.23
C PHE A 39 -0.16 -9.44 -20.87
N ALA A 40 0.69 -8.62 -20.25
CA ALA A 40 0.39 -7.20 -20.04
C ALA A 40 0.33 -6.48 -21.40
N GLY A 41 -0.88 -6.12 -21.83
CA GLY A 41 -1.14 -5.70 -23.21
C GLY A 41 -1.53 -4.23 -23.40
N SER A 42 -1.65 -3.43 -22.34
CA SER A 42 -2.02 -2.03 -22.45
C SER A 42 -1.53 -1.16 -21.29
N ASP A 43 -1.30 0.12 -21.58
CA ASP A 43 -0.92 1.12 -20.57
C ASP A 43 -2.02 1.32 -19.52
N GLY A 44 -3.29 1.35 -19.94
CA GLY A 44 -4.42 1.43 -19.01
C GLY A 44 -4.53 0.21 -18.08
N GLY A 45 -4.15 -0.98 -18.56
CA GLY A 45 -4.03 -2.16 -17.71
C GLY A 45 -2.90 -2.03 -16.68
N ALA A 46 -1.78 -1.42 -17.08
CA ALA A 46 -0.67 -1.15 -16.18
C ALA A 46 -1.04 -0.11 -15.10
N GLU A 47 -1.77 0.95 -15.46
CA GLU A 47 -2.26 1.97 -14.53
C GLU A 47 -3.23 1.35 -13.49
N ASN A 48 -4.21 0.58 -13.94
CA ASN A 48 -5.14 -0.13 -13.05
C ASN A 48 -4.40 -1.09 -12.11
N TRP A 49 -3.40 -1.81 -12.62
CA TRP A 49 -2.58 -2.69 -11.78
C TRP A 49 -1.77 -1.91 -10.74
N ALA A 50 -1.23 -0.74 -11.11
CA ALA A 50 -0.52 0.13 -10.18
C ALA A 50 -1.42 0.60 -9.02
N ILE A 51 -2.68 0.92 -9.30
CA ILE A 51 -3.68 1.28 -8.27
C ILE A 51 -3.89 0.10 -7.31
N VAL A 52 -4.13 -1.11 -7.84
CA VAL A 52 -4.35 -2.31 -7.03
C VAL A 52 -3.11 -2.66 -6.20
N ALA A 53 -1.92 -2.63 -6.81
CA ALA A 53 -0.67 -2.90 -6.09
C ALA A 53 -0.43 -1.89 -4.96
N SER A 54 -0.74 -0.61 -5.18
CA SER A 54 -0.64 0.43 -4.16
C SER A 54 -1.58 0.19 -2.99
N LEU A 55 -2.82 -0.23 -3.25
CA LEU A 55 -3.78 -0.62 -2.20
C LEU A 55 -3.30 -1.83 -1.40
N ILE A 56 -2.77 -2.86 -2.08
CA ILE A 56 -2.22 -4.06 -1.43
C ILE A 56 -1.04 -3.71 -0.51
N GLU A 57 -0.11 -2.88 -0.97
CA GLU A 57 1.01 -2.47 -0.11
C GLU A 57 0.56 -1.58 1.03
N THR A 58 -0.44 -0.72 0.82
CA THR A 58 -1.05 0.06 1.91
C THR A 58 -1.68 -0.85 2.96
N CYS A 59 -2.36 -1.93 2.57
CA CYS A 59 -2.91 -2.93 3.50
C CYS A 59 -1.79 -3.58 4.32
N LYS A 60 -0.71 -4.03 3.68
CA LYS A 60 0.44 -4.64 4.36
C LYS A 60 1.11 -3.69 5.35
N LEU A 61 1.27 -2.41 4.99
CA LEU A 61 1.82 -1.37 5.87
C LEU A 61 0.93 -1.12 7.10
N ASN A 62 -0.38 -1.34 6.99
CA ASN A 62 -1.35 -1.21 8.09
C ASN A 62 -1.65 -2.53 8.81
N GLY A 63 -0.95 -3.63 8.49
CA GLY A 63 -1.20 -4.95 9.11
C GLY A 63 -2.54 -5.59 8.73
N VAL A 64 -3.14 -5.14 7.62
CA VAL A 64 -4.42 -5.64 7.10
C VAL A 64 -4.19 -6.71 6.05
N ASP A 65 -4.95 -7.80 6.10
CA ASP A 65 -4.97 -8.81 5.04
C ASP A 65 -5.62 -8.25 3.76
N PRO A 66 -4.85 -8.06 2.67
CA PRO A 66 -5.39 -7.52 1.43
C PRO A 66 -6.48 -8.41 0.82
N GLN A 67 -6.42 -9.73 1.03
CA GLN A 67 -7.38 -10.68 0.46
C GLN A 67 -8.75 -10.58 1.13
N ALA A 68 -8.79 -10.29 2.43
CA ALA A 68 -10.02 -10.01 3.16
C ALA A 68 -10.55 -8.59 2.90
N TYR A 69 -9.65 -7.61 2.83
CA TYR A 69 -10.00 -6.19 2.65
C TYR A 69 -10.66 -5.90 1.30
N MET A 70 -10.09 -6.38 0.18
CA MET A 70 -10.56 -6.04 -1.15
C MET A 70 -12.04 -6.41 -1.41
N PRO A 71 -12.50 -7.65 -1.15
CA PRO A 71 -13.90 -8.01 -1.36
C PRO A 71 -14.82 -7.29 -0.39
N ASP A 72 -14.43 -7.10 0.88
CA ASP A 72 -15.25 -6.39 1.87
C ASP A 72 -15.53 -4.94 1.45
N VAL A 73 -14.49 -4.22 1.01
CA VAL A 73 -14.63 -2.85 0.52
C VAL A 73 -15.50 -2.79 -0.75
N LEU A 74 -15.30 -3.71 -1.69
CA LEU A 74 -16.14 -3.78 -2.89
C LEU A 74 -17.60 -4.06 -2.55
N THR A 75 -17.88 -4.97 -1.61
CA THR A 75 -19.23 -5.24 -1.11
C THR A 75 -19.85 -3.98 -0.51
N LYS A 76 -19.14 -3.27 0.37
CA LYS A 76 -19.63 -2.01 0.96
C LYS A 76 -19.95 -0.95 -0.10
N ILE A 77 -19.12 -0.83 -1.13
CA ILE A 77 -19.37 0.10 -2.25
C ILE A 77 -20.66 -0.29 -2.99
N VAL A 78 -20.84 -1.58 -3.28
CA VAL A 78 -22.05 -2.10 -3.94
C VAL A 78 -23.30 -1.89 -3.07
N ASP A 79 -23.17 -2.02 -1.75
CA ASP A 79 -24.24 -1.82 -0.77
C ASP A 79 -24.60 -0.33 -0.54
N GLY A 80 -24.02 0.58 -1.34
CA GLY A 80 -24.40 1.99 -1.35
C GLY A 80 -23.61 2.85 -0.36
N HIS A 81 -22.40 2.44 0.02
CA HIS A 81 -21.52 3.27 0.83
C HIS A 81 -21.29 4.64 0.16
N LEU A 82 -21.51 5.71 0.93
CA LEU A 82 -21.42 7.09 0.46
C LEU A 82 -20.00 7.41 -0.02
N ALA A 83 -19.87 7.96 -1.23
CA ALA A 83 -18.58 8.40 -1.76
C ALA A 83 -17.91 9.47 -0.88
N SER A 84 -18.71 10.28 -0.17
CA SER A 84 -18.22 11.29 0.78
C SER A 84 -17.57 10.72 2.04
N LYS A 85 -17.70 9.40 2.28
CA LYS A 85 -17.17 8.70 3.45
C LYS A 85 -15.99 7.79 3.11
N LEU A 86 -15.33 7.99 1.97
CA LEU A 86 -14.28 7.08 1.47
C LEU A 86 -13.19 6.77 2.52
N ASP A 87 -12.87 7.73 3.40
CA ASP A 87 -11.91 7.55 4.48
C ASP A 87 -12.23 6.37 5.41
N GLU A 88 -13.51 6.02 5.57
CA GLU A 88 -13.98 4.87 6.39
C GLU A 88 -13.64 3.52 5.74
N LEU A 89 -13.39 3.50 4.42
CA LEU A 89 -13.03 2.30 3.67
C LEU A 89 -11.52 2.08 3.58
N MET A 90 -10.71 3.04 4.01
CA MET A 90 -9.25 2.97 3.83
C MET A 90 -8.60 1.93 4.74
N PRO A 91 -7.44 1.36 4.37
CA PRO A 91 -6.84 0.26 5.13
C PRO A 91 -6.49 0.60 6.59
N TRP A 92 -6.16 1.86 6.88
CA TRP A 92 -5.90 2.31 8.26
C TRP A 92 -7.17 2.36 9.12
N ALA A 93 -8.33 2.60 8.53
CA ALA A 93 -9.62 2.56 9.23
C ALA A 93 -10.12 1.11 9.41
N TYR A 94 -9.69 0.20 8.54
CA TYR A 94 -9.99 -1.23 8.62
C TYR A 94 -9.28 -1.94 9.78
N ALA A 95 -8.11 -1.43 10.20
CA ALA A 95 -7.21 -2.10 11.16
C ALA A 95 -7.62 -1.96 12.64
N ALA A 96 -8.57 -1.10 13.03
CA ALA A 96 -8.83 -0.79 14.45
C ALA A 96 -10.25 -1.17 14.94
N PRO A 97 -10.42 -1.75 16.15
CA PRO A 97 -9.53 -2.66 16.89
C PRO A 97 -10.19 -4.05 17.04
N THR A 98 -9.52 -5.11 16.58
CA THR A 98 -9.84 -6.44 17.13
C THR A 98 -9.32 -6.47 18.57
N ALA A 99 -10.24 -6.74 19.52
CA ALA A 99 -9.97 -6.79 20.96
C ALA A 99 -8.73 -7.65 21.29
N PRO A 100 -8.07 -7.41 22.45
CA PRO A 100 -6.92 -8.21 22.86
C PRO A 100 -7.33 -9.69 22.86
N LYS A 101 -6.59 -10.53 22.15
CA LYS A 101 -6.72 -11.98 22.33
C LYS A 101 -6.20 -12.27 23.73
N ASP A 102 -7.10 -12.61 24.64
CA ASP A 102 -6.74 -13.13 25.96
C ASP A 102 -5.74 -14.27 25.77
N VAL A 103 -4.55 -14.08 26.35
CA VAL A 103 -3.51 -15.10 26.40
C VAL A 103 -3.95 -16.13 27.42
N ALA A 104 -4.20 -17.36 26.96
CA ALA A 104 -4.36 -18.53 27.81
C ALA A 104 -3.00 -19.06 28.28
#